data_AF-A0A1G5RUI5-F1
#
_entry.id   AF-A0A1G5RUI5-F1
#
_cell.length_a   1.000
_cell.length_b   1.000
_cell.length_c   1.000
_cell.angle_alpha   90.00
_cell.angle_beta   90.00
_cell.angle_gamma   90.00
#
_symmetry.space_group_name_H-M   'P 1'
#
loop_
_entity.id
_entity.type
_entity.pdbx_description
1 polymer ?
#
loop_
_entity_poly.entity_id
_entity_poly.type
_entity_poly.pdbx_seq_one_letter_code
_entity_poly.pdbx_strand_id
1 'polypeptide(L)'
;MKNGFTLGKVKRIFGVVFIIAVLALVIYIMANGLGLIDSLEFGAGAYYYADIPQFSKYVNVDHFKSEFPMWVHIALFLIWGAFMYKVWSWLEKKL
;
A
#
# COMPACT_ATOMS: atom_id res chain seq x y z
N MET A 1 -43.29 -2.19 -16.12
CA MET A 1 -41.86 -2.60 -16.21
C MET A 1 -41.09 -1.88 -15.09
N LYS A 2 -40.71 -2.58 -14.03
CA LYS A 2 -39.94 -2.00 -12.91
C LYS A 2 -38.46 -2.01 -13.30
N ASN A 3 -37.97 -0.90 -13.85
CA ASN A 3 -36.54 -0.69 -14.10
C ASN A 3 -35.83 -0.48 -12.75
N GLY A 4 -35.54 -1.60 -12.08
CA GLY A 4 -34.96 -1.64 -10.74
C GLY A 4 -33.53 -2.15 -10.74
N PHE A 5 -32.66 -1.63 -11.62
CA PHE A 5 -31.22 -1.77 -11.39
C PHE A 5 -30.85 -0.74 -10.32
N THR A 6 -31.06 -1.11 -9.05
CA THR A 6 -30.89 -0.21 -7.91
C THR A 6 -29.47 0.35 -7.89
N LEU A 7 -29.35 1.68 -7.85
CA LEU A 7 -28.10 2.43 -7.94
C LEU A 7 -26.98 1.88 -7.01
N GLY A 8 -27.35 1.31 -5.86
CA GLY A 8 -26.42 0.65 -4.94
C GLY A 8 -25.77 -0.64 -5.49
N LYS A 9 -26.50 -1.45 -6.28
CA LYS A 9 -25.95 -2.64 -6.93
C LYS A 9 -24.97 -2.27 -8.05
N VAL A 10 -25.27 -1.21 -8.81
CA VAL A 10 -24.34 -0.64 -9.82
C VAL A 10 -23.03 -0.24 -9.16
N LYS A 11 -23.10 0.57 -8.08
CA LYS A 11 -21.93 1.08 -7.37
C LYS A 11 -21.07 -0.06 -6.81
N ARG A 12 -21.71 -1.10 -6.26
CA ARG A 12 -21.01 -2.29 -5.76
C ARG A 12 -20.31 -3.06 -6.86
N ILE A 13 -20.97 -3.33 -7.98
CA ILE A 13 -20.38 -4.02 -9.13
C ILE A 13 -19.21 -3.21 -9.69
N PHE A 14 -19.38 -1.89 -9.85
CA PHE A 14 -18.33 -1.01 -10.33
C PHE A 14 -17.12 -1.00 -9.39
N GLY A 15 -17.34 -0.93 -8.08
CA GLY A 15 -16.26 -0.99 -7.08
C GLY A 15 -15.48 -2.31 -7.11
N VAL A 16 -16.18 -3.45 -7.25
CA VAL A 16 -15.53 -4.76 -7.37
C VAL A 16 -14.71 -4.85 -8.66
N VAL A 17 -15.27 -4.42 -9.79
CA VAL A 17 -14.56 -4.41 -11.08
C VAL A 17 -13.34 -3.50 -11.03
N PHE A 18 -13.46 -2.33 -10.40
CA PHE A 18 -12.35 -1.40 -10.22
C PHE A 18 -11.22 -2.00 -9.39
N ILE A 19 -11.53 -2.65 -8.25
CA ILE A 19 -10.52 -3.32 -7.43
C ILE A 19 -9.80 -4.42 -8.21
N ILE A 20 -10.55 -5.25 -8.95
CA ILE A 20 -9.95 -6.31 -9.78
C ILE A 20 -9.04 -5.72 -10.85
N ALA A 21 -9.47 -4.64 -11.51
CA ALA A 21 -8.67 -3.96 -12.53
C ALA A 21 -7.36 -3.37 -11.95
N VAL A 22 -7.44 -2.76 -10.77
CA VAL A 22 -6.25 -2.25 -10.06
C VAL A 22 -5.30 -3.38 -9.70
N LEU A 23 -5.80 -4.48 -9.13
CA LEU A 23 -4.95 -5.64 -8.78
C LEU A 23 -4.27 -6.23 -10.02
N ALA A 24 -4.99 -6.37 -11.13
CA ALA A 24 -4.42 -6.84 -12.38
C ALA A 24 -3.32 -5.90 -12.90
N LEU A 25 -3.53 -4.58 -12.81
CA LEU A 25 -2.55 -3.59 -13.21
C LEU A 25 -1.29 -3.63 -12.32
N VAL A 26 -1.45 -3.79 -11.01
CA VAL A 26 -0.34 -3.93 -10.06
C VAL A 26 0.51 -5.15 -10.41
N ILE A 27 -0.12 -6.31 -10.63
CA ILE A 27 0.59 -7.53 -11.01
C ILE A 27 1.32 -7.33 -12.34
N TYR A 28 0.68 -6.69 -13.30
CA TYR A 28 1.28 -6.41 -14.61
C TYR A 28 2.51 -5.49 -14.52
N ILE A 29 2.43 -4.42 -13.72
CA ILE A 29 3.55 -3.50 -13.47
C ILE A 29 4.72 -4.25 -12.84
N MET A 30 4.44 -5.08 -11.83
CA MET A 30 5.48 -5.86 -11.13
C MET A 30 6.12 -6.92 -12.05
N ALA A 31 5.32 -7.64 -12.83
CA ALA A 31 5.81 -8.71 -13.71
C ALA A 31 6.66 -8.19 -14.87
N ASN A 32 6.41 -6.96 -15.33
CA ASN A 32 7.15 -6.33 -16.41
C ASN A 32 8.19 -5.31 -15.92
N GLY A 33 8.35 -5.15 -14.61
CA GLY A 33 9.30 -4.19 -14.04
C GLY A 33 9.05 -2.75 -14.48
N LEU A 34 7.81 -2.35 -14.74
CA LEU A 34 7.50 -1.03 -15.28
C LEU A 34 7.85 0.05 -14.23
N GLY A 35 8.72 0.98 -14.62
CA GLY A 35 9.23 2.04 -13.72
C GLY A 35 10.53 1.69 -13.01
N LEU A 36 11.13 0.52 -13.30
CA LEU A 36 12.53 0.22 -12.98
C LEU A 36 13.47 0.90 -13.99
N ILE A 37 14.68 1.21 -13.54
CA ILE A 37 15.76 1.63 -14.43
C ILE A 37 16.36 0.37 -15.07
N ASP A 38 16.67 0.42 -16.36
CA ASP A 38 17.31 -0.71 -17.05
C ASP A 38 18.57 -1.15 -16.28
N SER A 39 18.72 -2.46 -16.09
CA SER A 39 19.79 -3.14 -15.32
C SER A 39 19.72 -3.06 -13.78
N LEU A 40 18.74 -2.37 -13.20
CA LEU A 40 18.60 -2.22 -11.74
C LEU A 40 17.25 -2.79 -11.26
N GLU A 41 17.25 -3.44 -10.09
CA GLU A 41 16.03 -3.99 -9.46
C GLU A 41 15.18 -2.93 -8.73
N PHE A 42 15.54 -1.65 -8.84
CA PHE A 42 14.84 -0.55 -8.17
C PHE A 42 14.34 0.54 -9.13
N GLY A 43 13.20 1.12 -8.79
CA GLY A 43 12.49 2.13 -9.59
C GLY A 43 12.49 3.52 -8.96
N ALA A 44 11.80 4.46 -9.60
CA ALA A 44 11.87 5.89 -9.28
C ALA A 44 11.42 6.31 -7.85
N GLY A 45 10.87 5.40 -7.06
CA GLY A 45 10.54 5.64 -5.64
C GLY A 45 11.69 5.32 -4.66
N ALA A 46 12.74 4.63 -5.11
CA ALA A 46 13.83 4.14 -4.26
C ALA A 46 15.03 5.10 -4.14
N TYR A 47 15.02 6.22 -4.89
CA TYR A 47 16.14 7.16 -4.99
C TYR A 47 16.67 7.68 -3.65
N TYR A 48 15.81 7.79 -2.63
CA TYR A 48 16.21 8.37 -1.33
C TYR A 48 17.13 7.46 -0.49
N TYR A 49 17.22 6.17 -0.80
CA TYR A 49 18.04 5.22 -0.03
C TYR A 49 19.13 4.51 -0.85
N ALA A 50 19.08 4.57 -2.19
CA ALA A 50 19.91 3.72 -3.05
C ALA A 50 21.06 4.44 -3.80
N ASP A 51 21.08 5.78 -3.86
CA ASP A 51 21.75 6.49 -4.96
C ASP A 51 23.08 7.19 -4.65
N ILE A 52 23.70 6.93 -3.49
CA ILE A 52 25.09 7.36 -3.26
C ILE A 52 26.00 6.14 -3.45
N PRO A 53 26.82 6.09 -4.52
CA PRO A 53 27.77 5.01 -4.73
C PRO A 53 28.63 4.80 -3.47
N GLN A 54 28.67 3.56 -2.99
CA GLN A 54 29.33 3.17 -1.74
C GLN A 54 28.71 3.70 -0.43
N PHE A 55 27.57 4.38 -0.43
CA PHE A 55 26.94 4.84 0.81
C PHE A 55 26.41 3.73 1.68
N SER A 56 26.08 2.60 1.05
CA SER A 56 25.83 1.33 1.71
C SER A 56 26.93 0.96 2.71
N LYS A 57 28.20 1.37 2.55
CA LYS A 57 29.25 1.12 3.58
C LYS A 57 29.13 1.96 4.84
N TYR A 58 28.44 3.11 4.76
CA TYR A 58 28.20 4.01 5.89
C TYR A 58 26.86 3.72 6.58
N VAL A 59 25.92 3.07 5.89
CA VAL A 59 24.59 2.70 6.44
C VAL A 59 24.38 1.19 6.64
N ASN A 60 25.23 0.31 6.07
CA ASN A 60 25.24 -1.14 6.31
C ASN A 60 26.14 -1.51 7.50
N VAL A 61 26.16 -0.70 8.56
CA VAL A 61 26.58 -1.19 9.86
C VAL A 61 25.29 -1.59 10.56
N ASP A 62 24.90 -2.85 10.35
CA ASP A 62 23.68 -3.46 10.86
C ASP A 62 22.38 -2.77 10.42
N HIS A 63 21.74 -3.31 9.36
CA HIS A 63 20.33 -3.00 9.07
C HIS A 63 19.53 -3.10 10.36
N PHE A 64 18.60 -2.18 10.60
CA PHE A 64 17.67 -2.27 11.73
C PHE A 64 16.96 -3.62 11.66
N LYS A 65 17.43 -4.57 12.48
CA LYS A 65 16.80 -5.86 12.67
C LYS A 65 15.83 -5.65 13.80
N SER A 66 14.55 -5.54 13.47
CA SER A 66 13.54 -5.56 14.51
C SER A 66 13.65 -6.90 15.24
N GLU A 67 13.72 -6.83 16.58
CA GLU A 67 13.68 -8.02 17.44
C GLU A 67 12.35 -8.77 17.28
N PHE A 68 11.32 -8.09 16.79
CA PHE A 68 9.99 -8.65 16.58
C PHE A 68 9.75 -9.03 15.11
N PRO A 69 9.06 -10.14 14.86
CA PRO A 69 8.73 -10.56 13.50
C PRO A 69 7.79 -9.56 12.81
N MET A 70 7.85 -9.51 11.48
CA MET A 70 7.08 -8.56 10.65
C MET A 70 5.56 -8.57 10.94
N TRP A 71 4.99 -9.75 11.24
CA TRP A 71 3.56 -9.86 11.54
C TRP A 71 3.13 -9.06 12.78
N VAL A 72 4.03 -8.86 13.76
CA VAL A 72 3.75 -8.03 14.95
C VAL A 72 3.58 -6.57 14.54
N HIS A 73 4.41 -6.09 13.63
CA HIS A 73 4.35 -4.71 13.11
C HIS A 73 3.07 -4.50 12.31
N ILE A 74 2.70 -5.46 11.46
CA ILE A 74 1.45 -5.45 10.72
C ILE A 74 0.26 -5.42 11.69
N ALA A 75 0.27 -6.26 12.72
CA ALA A 75 -0.79 -6.29 13.73
C ALA A 75 -0.91 -4.95 14.47
N LEU A 76 0.21 -4.37 14.92
CA LEU A 76 0.23 -3.06 15.58
C LEU A 76 -0.28 -1.95 14.67
N PHE A 77 0.11 -1.95 13.39
CA PHE A 77 -0.37 -0.99 12.41
C PHE A 77 -1.89 -1.07 12.22
N LEU A 78 -2.44 -2.29 12.13
CA LEU A 78 -3.89 -2.50 12.00
C LEU A 78 -4.65 -2.08 13.28
N ILE A 79 -4.12 -2.41 14.46
CA ILE A 79 -4.69 -1.99 15.75
C ILE A 79 -4.72 -0.46 15.83
N TRP A 80 -3.60 0.18 15.48
CA TRP A 80 -3.50 1.64 15.46
C TRP A 80 -4.48 2.27 14.47
N GLY A 81 -4.58 1.73 13.25
CA GLY A 81 -5.53 2.19 12.25
C GLY A 81 -6.99 2.09 12.73
N ALA A 82 -7.36 0.98 13.35
CA ALA A 82 -8.69 0.79 13.93
C ALA A 82 -8.97 1.74 15.11
N PHE A 83 -7.96 2.01 15.95
CA PHE A 83 -8.04 2.98 17.02
C PHE A 83 -8.28 4.40 16.48
N MET A 84 -7.45 4.83 15.52
CA MET A 84 -7.59 6.15 14.88
C MET A 84 -8.95 6.33 14.21
N TYR A 85 -9.44 5.30 13.52
CA TYR A 85 -10.79 5.32 12.95
C TYR A 85 -11.87 5.58 14.01
N LYS A 86 -11.81 4.87 15.15
CA LYS A 86 -12.76 5.07 16.26
C LYS A 86 -12.66 6.48 16.86
N VAL A 87 -11.45 6.99 17.07
CA VAL A 87 -11.22 8.34 17.59
C VAL A 87 -11.81 9.38 16.64
N TRP A 88 -11.57 9.23 15.33
CA TRP A 88 -12.08 10.13 14.32
C TRP A 88 -13.61 10.12 14.26
N SER A 89 -14.23 8.93 14.22
CA SER A 89 -15.69 8.81 14.25
C SER A 89 -16.32 9.33 15.55
N TRP A 90 -15.58 9.35 16.65
CA TRP A 90 -16.05 9.99 17.89
C TRP A 90 -15.96 11.52 17.83
N LEU A 91 -14.87 12.06 17.29
CA LEU A 91 -14.72 13.51 17.07
C LEU A 91 -15.80 14.04 16.14
N GLU A 92 -16.08 13.36 15.03
CA GLU A 92 -17.14 13.72 14.09
C GLU A 92 -18.55 13.73 14.71
N LYS A 93 -18.79 12.96 15.78
CA LYS A 93 -20.07 12.98 16.49
C LYS A 93 -20.18 14.13 17.50
N LYS A 94 -19.05 14.71 17.89
CA LYS A 94 -18.98 15.81 18.86
C LYS A 94 -18.93 17.19 18.21
N LEU A 95 -18.38 17.27 16.99
CA LEU A 95 -18.37 18.45 16.14
C LEU A 95 -19.69 18.55 15.35
#